data_AF-A5PF03-F1
#
_entry.id   AF-A5PF03-F1
#
_cell.length_a   1.000
_cell.length_b   1.000
_cell.length_c   1.000
_cell.angle_alpha   90.00
_cell.angle_beta   90.00
_cell.angle_gamma   90.00
#
_symmetry.space_group_name_H-M   'P 1'
#
loop_
_entity.id
_entity.type
_entity.pdbx_description
1 polymer ?
#
loop_
_entity_poly.entity_id
_entity_poly.type
_entity_poly.pdbx_seq_one_letter_code
_entity_poly.pdbx_strand_id
1 'polypeptide(L)'
;MDPLMVVLCLLPLYPGLATAAPSCPQNVNIAGGSFTLSNGWAPGSILTYSCPLGYYPFPVASRLCNSNGQWQIPRATRSTKPVCKPSHCPDPGISVGAVRTGSRFGPGDKVRYRCSSNLVLTGSMERECQDNGVWSGTEPICRQPYSYDFPEDVTPALGTSFSHLLGATNPTQTKKTENVGRKIQIQRSGHLNLYLLLDASQSV
;
A
#
# COMPACT_ATOMS: atom_id res chain seq x y z
N MET A 1 70.64 28.87 40.01
CA MET A 1 71.12 27.84 39.08
C MET A 1 70.71 26.50 39.67
N ASP A 2 70.01 25.71 38.85
CA ASP A 2 69.55 24.31 39.03
C ASP A 2 68.42 24.00 40.04
N PRO A 3 67.52 23.04 39.73
CA PRO A 3 66.52 23.18 38.65
C PRO A 3 65.10 22.82 39.12
N LEU A 4 64.09 23.33 38.38
CA LEU A 4 62.69 22.96 38.53
C LEU A 4 62.50 21.48 38.11
N MET A 5 62.19 20.62 39.09
CA MET A 5 61.72 19.25 38.86
C MET A 5 60.33 19.29 38.21
N VAL A 6 60.29 19.11 36.89
CA VAL A 6 59.05 18.87 36.14
C VAL A 6 58.63 17.43 36.39
N VAL A 7 57.67 17.24 37.29
CA VAL A 7 57.01 15.96 37.51
C VAL A 7 56.07 15.72 36.33
N LEU A 8 56.51 14.91 35.37
CA LEU A 8 55.69 14.36 34.29
C LEU A 8 54.67 13.39 34.91
N CYS A 9 53.48 13.89 35.24
CA CYS A 9 52.31 13.06 35.51
C CYS A 9 51.87 12.37 34.21
N LEU A 10 52.40 11.18 33.96
CA LEU A 10 51.86 10.25 32.98
C LEU A 10 50.52 9.73 33.51
N LEU A 11 49.43 10.42 33.18
CA LEU A 11 48.09 9.86 33.36
C LEU A 11 47.99 8.62 32.45
N PRO A 12 47.76 7.42 33.02
CA PRO A 12 47.54 6.24 32.21
C PRO A 12 46.29 6.49 31.37
N LEU A 13 46.47 6.56 30.05
CA LEU A 13 45.38 6.46 29.08
C LEU A 13 44.76 5.08 29.26
N TYR A 14 43.78 4.98 30.14
CA TYR A 14 42.90 3.82 30.18
C TYR A 14 42.32 3.65 28.78
N PRO A 15 42.46 2.47 28.15
CA PRO A 15 41.70 2.19 26.94
C PRO A 15 40.23 2.35 27.35
N GLY A 16 39.59 3.41 26.85
CA GLY A 16 38.17 3.64 27.08
C GLY A 16 37.46 2.36 26.72
N LEU A 17 36.68 1.83 27.68
CA LEU A 17 35.76 0.74 27.42
C LEU A 17 35.00 1.11 26.15
N ALA A 18 35.30 0.44 25.03
CA ALA A 18 34.47 0.47 23.86
C ALA A 18 33.17 -0.22 24.31
N THR A 19 32.24 0.56 24.84
CA THR A 19 30.91 0.08 25.16
C THR A 19 30.34 -0.39 23.83
N ALA A 20 30.25 -1.71 23.64
CA ALA A 20 29.65 -2.29 22.45
C ALA A 20 28.32 -1.57 22.21
N ALA A 21 28.14 -1.03 21.01
CA ALA A 21 26.95 -0.23 20.72
C ALA A 21 25.71 -1.08 21.03
N PRO A 22 24.73 -0.54 21.78
CA PRO A 22 23.59 -1.31 22.23
C PRO A 22 22.81 -1.81 21.00
N SER A 23 22.68 -3.13 20.87
CA SER A 23 21.96 -3.77 19.76
C SER A 23 20.51 -4.04 20.14
N CYS A 24 19.61 -3.95 19.17
CA CYS A 24 18.20 -4.19 19.42
C CYS A 24 17.88 -5.69 19.67
N PRO A 25 16.86 -6.00 20.49
CA PRO A 25 16.48 -7.37 20.81
C PRO A 25 16.05 -8.18 19.58
N GLN A 26 16.41 -9.46 19.55
CA GLN A 26 16.17 -10.36 18.41
C GLN A 26 14.79 -11.01 18.38
N ASN A 27 14.00 -10.87 19.44
CA ASN A 27 12.68 -11.50 19.61
C ASN A 27 11.56 -10.78 18.82
N VAL A 28 11.77 -10.59 17.53
CA VAL A 28 10.90 -9.81 16.65
C VAL A 28 10.06 -10.66 15.71
N ASN A 29 10.01 -11.98 15.89
CA ASN A 29 9.23 -12.86 15.02
C ASN A 29 7.77 -12.42 14.91
N ILE A 30 7.21 -12.54 13.70
CA ILE A 30 5.81 -12.30 13.38
C ILE A 30 5.09 -13.62 13.15
N ALA A 31 3.90 -13.78 13.75
CA ALA A 31 3.10 -14.98 13.51
C ALA A 31 2.48 -14.95 12.11
N GLY A 32 2.75 -15.98 11.30
CA GLY A 32 2.22 -16.14 9.94
C GLY A 32 2.94 -15.33 8.86
N GLY A 33 4.14 -14.81 9.15
CA GLY A 33 4.93 -14.05 8.18
C GLY A 33 6.43 -14.15 8.43
N SER A 34 7.20 -13.31 7.75
CA SER A 34 8.64 -13.18 7.90
C SER A 34 9.03 -11.73 8.18
N PHE A 35 10.31 -11.50 8.46
CA PHE A 35 10.85 -10.15 8.61
C PHE A 35 12.21 -10.03 7.92
N THR A 36 12.56 -8.81 7.55
CA THR A 36 13.87 -8.45 7.01
C THR A 36 14.46 -7.28 7.80
N LEU A 37 15.78 -7.20 7.83
CA LEU A 37 16.52 -6.12 8.49
C LEU A 37 17.37 -5.39 7.46
N SER A 38 17.33 -4.06 7.45
CA SER A 38 18.13 -3.27 6.53
C SER A 38 19.63 -3.33 6.86
N ASN A 39 20.00 -3.27 8.14
CA ASN A 39 21.40 -3.24 8.58
C ASN A 39 21.61 -3.99 9.90
N GLY A 40 21.21 -5.27 9.93
CA GLY A 40 21.36 -6.12 11.12
C GLY A 40 20.62 -5.60 12.35
N TRP A 41 21.21 -5.73 13.53
CA TRP A 41 20.60 -5.39 14.83
C TRP A 41 21.10 -4.07 15.42
N ALA A 42 21.94 -3.33 14.69
CA ALA A 42 22.53 -2.10 15.17
C ALA A 42 21.52 -0.92 15.17
N PRO A 43 21.73 0.11 15.99
CA PRO A 43 20.96 1.35 15.91
C PRO A 43 20.91 1.93 14.50
N GLY A 44 19.74 2.43 14.12
CA GLY A 44 19.45 2.91 12.75
C GLY A 44 18.95 1.82 11.79
N SER A 45 19.04 0.54 12.16
CA SER A 45 18.46 -0.56 11.36
C SER A 45 16.92 -0.50 11.36
N ILE A 46 16.32 -0.81 10.22
CA ILE A 46 14.87 -0.88 10.02
C ILE A 46 14.49 -2.35 9.87
N LEU A 47 13.63 -2.81 10.78
CA LEU A 47 12.94 -4.08 10.69
C LEU A 47 11.66 -3.90 9.87
N THR A 48 11.51 -4.69 8.82
CA THR A 48 10.30 -4.69 7.97
C THR A 48 9.64 -6.05 8.04
N TYR A 49 8.36 -6.07 8.40
CA TYR A 49 7.55 -7.28 8.38
C TYR A 49 7.00 -7.56 6.98
N SER A 50 6.94 -8.83 6.62
CA SER A 50 6.37 -9.30 5.37
C SER A 50 5.36 -10.39 5.66
N CYS A 51 4.15 -10.23 5.15
CA CYS A 51 3.09 -11.22 5.26
C CYS A 51 2.82 -11.86 3.90
N PRO A 52 2.23 -13.06 3.88
CA PRO A 52 1.70 -13.66 2.66
C PRO A 52 0.71 -12.71 1.96
N LEU A 53 0.49 -12.94 0.66
CA LEU A 53 -0.60 -12.29 -0.09
C LEU A 53 -1.91 -12.49 0.67
N GLY A 54 -2.74 -11.45 0.77
CA GLY A 54 -4.00 -11.53 1.52
C GLY A 54 -3.88 -11.05 2.96
N TYR A 55 -2.67 -10.71 3.43
CA TYR A 55 -2.43 -10.37 4.83
C TYR A 55 -1.56 -9.12 4.97
N TYR A 56 -1.76 -8.39 6.07
CA TYR A 56 -0.94 -7.24 6.43
C TYR A 56 -0.35 -7.39 7.84
N PRO A 57 0.84 -6.84 8.09
CA PRO A 57 1.47 -6.87 9.40
C PRO A 57 0.76 -5.94 10.39
N PHE A 58 0.32 -6.50 11.52
CA PHE A 58 -0.28 -5.77 12.63
C PHE A 58 0.60 -5.91 13.89
N PRO A 59 0.82 -4.85 14.69
CA PRO A 59 0.18 -3.54 14.59
C PRO A 59 0.91 -2.52 13.70
N VAL A 60 2.13 -2.83 13.25
CA VAL A 60 2.93 -1.95 12.39
C VAL A 60 3.66 -2.78 11.34
N ALA A 61 3.91 -2.16 10.18
CA ALA A 61 4.66 -2.79 9.10
C ALA A 61 6.18 -2.76 9.29
N SER A 62 6.70 -1.76 10.00
CA SER A 62 8.13 -1.63 10.26
C SER A 62 8.43 -1.01 11.63
N ARG A 63 9.66 -1.23 12.12
CA ARG A 63 10.18 -0.69 13.38
C ARG A 63 11.61 -0.21 13.17
N LEU A 64 11.95 0.92 13.79
CA LEU A 64 13.31 1.46 13.82
C LEU A 64 14.03 1.01 15.08
N CYS A 65 15.30 0.59 14.96
CA CYS A 65 16.17 0.38 16.10
C CYS A 65 16.74 1.73 16.56
N ASN A 66 16.35 2.18 17.77
CA ASN A 66 16.79 3.46 18.32
C ASN A 66 18.25 3.39 18.81
N SER A 67 18.87 4.56 19.02
CA SER A 67 20.23 4.69 19.58
C SER A 67 20.39 4.09 20.98
N ASN A 68 19.29 3.92 21.72
CA ASN A 68 19.28 3.29 23.03
C ASN A 68 19.17 1.74 22.96
N GLY A 69 19.25 1.14 21.76
CA GLY A 69 19.13 -0.31 21.56
C GLY A 69 17.73 -0.86 21.77
N GLN A 70 16.69 -0.04 21.64
CA GLN A 70 15.29 -0.48 21.72
C GLN A 70 14.55 -0.25 20.40
N TRP A 71 13.68 -1.19 20.04
CA TRP A 71 12.76 -1.00 18.92
C TRP A 71 11.80 0.16 19.21
N GLN A 72 11.53 0.99 18.21
CA GLN A 72 10.49 1.99 18.27
C GLN A 72 9.12 1.30 18.40
N ILE A 73 8.43 1.55 19.52
CA ILE A 73 7.09 1.00 19.81
C ILE A 73 6.07 2.14 19.74
N PRO A 74 5.07 2.08 18.86
CA PRO A 74 3.96 3.02 18.89
C PRO A 74 3.23 2.97 20.23
N ARG A 75 2.88 4.14 20.79
CA ARG A 75 2.23 4.28 22.11
C ARG A 75 0.97 3.41 22.27
N ALA A 76 0.26 3.13 21.18
CA ALA A 76 -0.96 2.32 21.15
C ALA A 76 -0.72 0.78 21.23
N THR A 77 0.52 0.31 21.31
CA THR A 77 0.85 -1.12 21.01
C THR A 77 1.75 -1.81 22.04
N ARG A 78 1.86 -1.22 23.24
CA ARG A 78 2.68 -1.79 24.32
C ARG A 78 2.10 -3.17 24.69
N SER A 79 2.82 -4.23 24.32
CA SER A 79 2.54 -5.67 24.56
C SER A 79 1.74 -6.45 23.51
N THR A 80 1.52 -5.93 22.29
CA THR A 80 0.91 -6.73 21.21
C THR A 80 1.97 -7.45 20.38
N LYS A 81 1.95 -8.80 20.37
CA LYS A 81 2.83 -9.61 19.50
C LYS A 81 2.51 -9.36 18.02
N PRO A 82 3.51 -9.18 17.14
CA PRO A 82 3.27 -9.02 15.71
C PRO A 82 2.58 -10.25 15.11
N VAL A 83 1.53 -10.01 14.33
CA VAL A 83 0.77 -11.07 13.63
C VAL A 83 0.37 -10.57 12.25
N CYS A 84 0.36 -11.48 11.27
CA CYS A 84 -0.26 -11.23 9.98
C CYS A 84 -1.77 -11.35 10.13
N LYS A 85 -2.49 -10.25 9.88
CA LYS A 85 -3.96 -10.24 9.87
C LYS A 85 -4.48 -10.29 8.43
N PRO A 86 -5.61 -10.96 8.16
CA PRO A 86 -6.22 -10.93 6.84
C PRO A 86 -6.54 -9.49 6.44
N SER A 87 -6.12 -9.12 5.23
CA SER A 87 -6.55 -7.91 4.55
C SER A 87 -8.03 -8.05 4.24
N HIS A 88 -8.85 -7.18 4.81
CA HIS A 88 -10.27 -7.15 4.47
C HIS A 88 -10.46 -6.09 3.40
N CYS A 89 -11.27 -6.42 2.38
CA CYS A 89 -11.74 -5.40 1.49
C CYS A 89 -12.68 -4.45 2.24
N PRO A 90 -12.71 -3.15 1.85
CA PRO A 90 -13.71 -2.23 2.38
C PRO A 90 -15.11 -2.75 2.03
N ASP A 91 -16.13 -2.38 2.80
CA ASP A 91 -17.51 -2.68 2.42
C ASP A 91 -17.77 -2.07 1.02
N PRO A 92 -18.11 -2.88 -0.01
CA PRO A 92 -18.27 -2.40 -1.38
C PRO A 92 -19.56 -1.58 -1.58
N GLY A 93 -20.36 -1.39 -0.53
CA GLY A 93 -21.61 -0.63 -0.59
C GLY A 93 -22.71 -1.30 -1.41
N ILE A 94 -23.83 -0.59 -1.52
CA ILE A 94 -25.01 -0.95 -2.32
C ILE A 94 -25.47 0.32 -3.03
N SER A 95 -25.34 0.36 -4.36
CA SER A 95 -25.79 1.50 -5.16
C SER A 95 -27.32 1.59 -5.20
N VAL A 96 -27.85 2.78 -5.51
CA VAL A 96 -29.30 3.01 -5.55
C VAL A 96 -29.96 2.06 -6.56
N GLY A 97 -31.02 1.39 -6.14
CA GLY A 97 -31.74 0.42 -6.97
C GLY A 97 -31.07 -0.97 -7.04
N ALA A 98 -29.85 -1.14 -6.53
CA ALA A 98 -29.19 -2.43 -6.45
C ALA A 98 -29.57 -3.20 -5.17
N VAL A 99 -29.52 -4.52 -5.25
CA VAL A 99 -29.63 -5.44 -4.12
C VAL A 99 -28.37 -6.29 -4.10
N ARG A 100 -27.67 -6.29 -2.96
CA ARG A 100 -26.46 -7.09 -2.74
C ARG A 100 -26.77 -8.34 -1.93
N THR A 101 -26.11 -9.42 -2.29
CA THR A 101 -25.99 -10.66 -1.51
C THR A 101 -24.53 -10.89 -1.13
N GLY A 102 -24.28 -11.35 0.10
CA GLY A 102 -22.94 -11.42 0.70
C GLY A 102 -22.66 -10.28 1.68
N SER A 103 -22.07 -10.63 2.82
CA SER A 103 -21.80 -9.70 3.95
C SER A 103 -20.42 -9.93 4.60
N ARG A 104 -19.60 -10.81 4.01
CA ARG A 104 -18.22 -11.05 4.42
C ARG A 104 -17.29 -10.44 3.38
N PHE A 105 -16.20 -9.84 3.84
CA PHE A 105 -15.28 -9.06 3.01
C PHE A 105 -13.82 -9.46 3.24
N GLY A 106 -13.58 -10.69 3.69
CA GLY A 106 -12.24 -11.27 3.75
C GLY A 106 -11.76 -11.73 2.37
N PRO A 107 -10.47 -12.06 2.22
CA PRO A 107 -9.92 -12.55 0.96
C PRO A 107 -10.68 -13.79 0.45
N GLY A 108 -11.04 -13.78 -0.84
CA GLY A 108 -11.84 -14.83 -1.49
C GLY A 108 -13.35 -14.75 -1.25
N ASP A 109 -13.82 -13.90 -0.33
CA ASP A 109 -15.25 -13.67 -0.15
C ASP A 109 -15.83 -12.96 -1.37
N LYS A 110 -17.08 -13.30 -1.71
CA LYS A 110 -17.79 -12.78 -2.87
C LYS A 110 -19.06 -12.04 -2.47
N VAL A 111 -19.32 -10.97 -3.21
CA VAL A 111 -20.60 -10.26 -3.20
C VAL A 111 -21.22 -10.30 -4.59
N ARG A 112 -22.54 -10.49 -4.65
CA ARG A 112 -23.29 -10.52 -5.91
C ARG A 112 -24.41 -9.49 -5.88
N TYR A 113 -24.56 -8.79 -6.99
CA TYR A 113 -25.48 -7.69 -7.18
C TYR A 113 -26.53 -8.04 -8.22
N ARG A 114 -27.74 -7.52 -7.99
CA ARG A 114 -28.84 -7.53 -8.95
C ARG A 114 -29.55 -6.19 -8.87
N CYS A 115 -30.18 -5.79 -9.97
CA CYS A 115 -31.00 -4.59 -9.97
C CYS A 115 -32.45 -4.90 -9.59
N SER A 116 -33.09 -3.93 -8.95
CA SER A 116 -34.53 -3.92 -8.71
C SER A 116 -35.28 -3.74 -10.04
N SER A 117 -36.52 -4.24 -10.10
CA SER A 117 -37.28 -4.43 -11.35
C SER A 117 -37.16 -3.29 -12.35
N ASN A 118 -36.95 -3.64 -13.62
CA ASN A 118 -36.83 -2.78 -14.81
C ASN A 118 -35.55 -1.92 -14.92
N LEU A 119 -34.62 -2.04 -13.98
CA LEU A 119 -33.29 -1.43 -14.10
C LEU A 119 -32.30 -2.43 -14.71
N VAL A 120 -31.36 -1.89 -15.48
CA VAL A 120 -30.26 -2.64 -16.11
C VAL A 120 -29.02 -2.49 -15.25
N LEU A 121 -28.32 -3.61 -15.01
CA LEU A 121 -27.06 -3.63 -14.28
C LEU A 121 -25.91 -3.31 -15.22
N THR A 122 -25.20 -2.21 -14.95
CA THR A 122 -23.92 -1.87 -15.57
C THR A 122 -22.81 -2.14 -14.57
N GLY A 123 -21.68 -2.68 -15.04
CA GLY A 123 -20.56 -3.06 -14.18
C GLY A 123 -20.57 -4.54 -13.83
N SER A 124 -19.96 -4.92 -12.70
CA SER A 124 -19.76 -6.34 -12.35
C SER A 124 -20.91 -6.89 -11.51
N MET A 125 -21.59 -7.92 -12.01
CA MET A 125 -22.65 -8.64 -11.29
C MET A 125 -22.11 -9.33 -10.02
N GLU A 126 -20.88 -9.83 -10.06
CA GLU A 126 -20.21 -10.46 -8.93
C GLU A 126 -18.83 -9.83 -8.74
N ARG A 127 -18.45 -9.59 -7.50
CA ARG A 127 -17.13 -9.07 -7.12
C ARG A 127 -16.55 -9.96 -6.03
N GLU A 128 -15.25 -10.22 -6.12
CA GLU A 128 -14.49 -11.05 -5.20
C GLU A 128 -13.42 -10.20 -4.51
N CYS A 129 -13.28 -10.34 -3.20
CA CYS A 129 -12.25 -9.64 -2.46
C CYS A 129 -10.90 -10.28 -2.75
N GLN A 130 -10.01 -9.54 -3.42
CA GLN A 130 -8.70 -10.05 -3.77
C GLN A 130 -7.75 -9.93 -2.58
N ASP A 131 -6.66 -10.70 -2.65
CA ASP A 131 -5.60 -10.75 -1.63
C ASP A 131 -4.91 -9.39 -1.35
N ASN A 132 -5.01 -8.44 -2.28
CA ASN A 132 -4.48 -7.09 -2.09
C ASN A 132 -5.47 -6.16 -1.34
N GLY A 133 -6.61 -6.68 -0.86
CA GLY A 133 -7.66 -5.91 -0.20
C GLY A 133 -8.50 -5.06 -1.16
N VAL A 134 -8.46 -5.37 -2.46
CA VAL A 134 -9.24 -4.67 -3.51
C VAL A 134 -10.30 -5.60 -4.07
N TRP A 135 -11.51 -5.10 -4.28
CA TRP A 135 -12.56 -5.85 -4.96
C TRP A 135 -12.27 -6.00 -6.45
N SER A 136 -12.41 -7.22 -6.97
CA SER A 136 -12.37 -7.47 -8.40
C SER A 136 -13.51 -6.78 -9.15
N GLY A 137 -13.33 -6.63 -10.46
CA GLY A 137 -14.32 -6.04 -11.35
C GLY A 137 -14.58 -4.54 -11.08
N THR A 138 -15.67 -4.05 -11.64
CA THR A 138 -16.13 -2.67 -11.58
C THR A 138 -17.35 -2.53 -10.68
N GLU A 139 -17.52 -1.33 -10.12
CA GLU A 139 -18.67 -1.03 -9.26
C GLU A 139 -20.01 -1.23 -10.01
N PRO A 140 -20.98 -1.93 -9.42
CA PRO A 140 -22.28 -2.18 -10.05
C PRO A 140 -23.19 -0.97 -9.90
N ILE A 141 -23.79 -0.54 -11.01
CA ILE A 141 -24.74 0.58 -11.06
C ILE A 141 -26.01 0.08 -11.72
N CYS A 142 -27.16 0.35 -11.09
CA CYS A 142 -28.46 0.08 -11.66
C CYS A 142 -29.01 1.34 -12.32
N ARG A 143 -29.32 1.27 -13.61
CA ARG A 143 -29.83 2.42 -14.36
C ARG A 143 -31.05 2.07 -15.19
N GLN A 144 -31.82 3.08 -15.56
CA GLN A 144 -32.95 2.90 -16.48
C GLN A 144 -32.43 2.62 -17.90
N PRO A 145 -33.15 1.83 -18.72
CA PRO A 145 -32.72 1.52 -20.09
C PRO A 145 -32.48 2.76 -20.97
N TYR A 146 -33.16 3.86 -20.67
CA TYR A 146 -33.08 5.14 -21.38
C TYR A 146 -32.16 6.15 -20.70
N SER A 147 -31.43 5.77 -19.65
CA SER A 147 -30.42 6.65 -19.05
C SER A 147 -29.19 6.76 -19.96
N TYR A 148 -28.58 7.93 -20.00
CA TYR A 148 -27.35 8.19 -20.73
C TYR A 148 -26.40 9.04 -19.88
N ASP A 149 -25.11 8.98 -20.18
CA ASP A 149 -24.09 9.81 -19.52
C ASP A 149 -23.89 11.11 -20.32
N PHE A 150 -23.68 12.22 -19.61
CA PHE A 150 -23.42 13.51 -20.25
C PHE A 150 -21.96 13.63 -20.68
N PRO A 151 -21.65 14.29 -21.83
CA PRO A 151 -20.28 14.46 -22.29
C PRO A 151 -19.33 15.11 -21.27
N GLU A 152 -19.84 16.05 -20.45
CA GLU A 152 -19.11 16.68 -19.36
C GLU A 152 -18.71 15.71 -18.23
N ASP A 153 -19.41 14.59 -18.07
CA ASP A 153 -19.10 13.55 -17.08
C ASP A 153 -18.18 12.47 -17.69
N VAL A 154 -18.42 12.10 -18.95
CA VAL A 154 -17.66 11.05 -19.65
C VAL A 154 -16.20 11.46 -19.87
N THR A 155 -15.98 12.69 -20.33
CA THR A 155 -14.63 13.21 -20.65
C THR A 155 -13.67 13.14 -19.45
N PRO A 156 -14.01 13.70 -18.26
CA PRO A 156 -13.13 13.61 -17.10
C PRO A 156 -12.99 12.18 -16.58
N ALA A 157 -14.05 11.38 -16.58
CA ALA A 157 -14.03 9.99 -16.12
C ALA A 157 -13.09 9.12 -16.98
N LEU A 158 -13.18 9.22 -18.30
CA LEU A 158 -12.28 8.51 -19.22
C LEU A 158 -10.82 8.94 -18.99
N GLY A 159 -10.57 10.25 -18.89
CA GLY A 159 -9.21 10.74 -18.72
C GLY A 159 -8.58 10.35 -17.38
N THR A 160 -9.37 10.22 -16.30
CA THR A 160 -8.86 9.78 -14.99
C THR A 160 -8.55 8.29 -14.99
N SER A 161 -9.46 7.47 -15.54
CA SER A 161 -9.26 6.03 -15.72
C SER A 161 -7.99 5.73 -16.53
N PHE A 162 -7.83 6.39 -17.67
CA PHE A 162 -6.65 6.21 -18.53
C PHE A 162 -5.35 6.65 -17.84
N SER A 163 -5.38 7.77 -17.11
CA SER A 163 -4.21 8.26 -16.36
C SER A 163 -3.81 7.29 -15.24
N HIS A 164 -4.80 6.69 -14.55
CA HIS A 164 -4.56 5.73 -13.48
C HIS A 164 -3.92 4.43 -14.02
N LEU A 165 -4.41 3.90 -15.15
CA LEU A 165 -3.83 2.72 -15.81
C LEU A 165 -2.36 2.94 -16.16
N LEU A 166 -2.00 4.14 -16.64
CA LEU A 166 -0.62 4.47 -16.99
C LEU A 166 0.25 4.71 -15.75
N GLY A 167 -0.28 5.34 -14.71
CA GLY A 167 0.43 5.56 -13.44
C GLY A 167 0.83 4.26 -12.73
N ALA A 168 0.01 3.21 -12.83
CA ALA A 168 0.32 1.89 -12.29
C ALA A 168 1.55 1.22 -12.95
N THR A 169 1.99 1.70 -14.12
CA THR A 169 3.17 1.18 -14.83
C THR A 169 4.49 1.88 -14.44
N ASN A 170 4.46 2.91 -13.56
CA ASN A 170 5.66 3.65 -13.14
C ASN A 170 5.53 4.27 -11.73
N PRO A 171 5.95 3.57 -10.65
CA PRO A 171 5.82 4.05 -9.27
C PRO A 171 6.81 5.16 -8.87
N THR A 172 7.75 5.54 -9.73
CA THR A 172 8.74 6.58 -9.44
C THR A 172 8.42 7.89 -10.18
N GLN A 173 7.59 8.74 -9.58
CA GLN A 173 7.72 10.22 -9.51
C GLN A 173 6.37 10.91 -9.29
N THR A 174 5.96 11.03 -8.03
CA THR A 174 5.04 12.10 -7.61
C THR A 174 5.83 13.40 -7.47
N LYS A 175 6.11 14.08 -8.59
CA LYS A 175 6.45 15.51 -8.58
C LYS A 175 5.34 16.26 -9.31
N LYS A 176 4.50 16.93 -8.53
CA LYS A 176 3.53 17.92 -9.02
C LYS A 176 4.36 19.09 -9.59
N THR A 177 4.36 19.25 -10.91
CA THR A 177 4.87 20.45 -11.57
C THR A 177 3.71 21.08 -12.36
N GLU A 178 3.73 22.40 -12.38
CA GLU A 178 2.67 23.34 -12.78
C GLU A 178 2.01 23.07 -14.13
N ASN A 179 0.69 23.33 -14.18
CA ASN A 179 -0.13 23.79 -15.30
C ASN A 179 0.20 23.33 -16.73
N VAL A 180 0.54 22.06 -16.90
CA VAL A 180 0.47 21.38 -18.21
C VAL A 180 -0.47 20.20 -18.04
N GLY A 181 -1.35 19.96 -19.03
CA GLY A 181 -2.41 18.96 -18.98
C GLY A 181 -1.94 17.53 -18.61
N ARG A 182 -2.89 16.60 -18.49
CA ARG A 182 -2.61 15.21 -18.09
C ARG A 182 -1.57 14.59 -19.04
N LYS A 183 -0.42 14.17 -18.50
CA LYS A 183 0.71 13.61 -19.27
C LYS A 183 0.71 12.08 -19.19
N ILE A 184 0.78 11.42 -20.34
CA ILE A 184 1.02 9.97 -20.44
C ILE A 184 2.51 9.72 -20.21
N GLN A 185 2.87 8.94 -19.19
CA GLN A 185 4.25 8.55 -18.91
C GLN A 185 4.44 7.07 -19.22
N ILE A 186 5.31 6.78 -20.20
CA ILE A 186 5.72 5.42 -20.59
C ILE A 186 7.20 5.26 -20.21
N GLN A 187 7.60 4.08 -19.75
CA GLN A 187 9.00 3.77 -19.46
C GLN A 187 9.87 3.91 -20.73
N ARG A 188 11.18 4.17 -20.59
CA ARG A 188 12.09 4.43 -21.73
C ARG A 188 12.13 3.30 -22.77
N SER A 189 11.90 2.05 -22.36
CA SER A 189 11.81 0.87 -23.23
C SER A 189 10.38 0.32 -23.37
N GLY A 190 9.38 1.03 -22.85
CA GLY A 190 7.99 0.61 -22.88
C GLY A 190 7.29 1.05 -24.18
N HIS A 191 6.28 0.29 -24.58
CA HIS A 191 5.40 0.61 -25.70
C HIS A 191 3.94 0.61 -25.23
N LEU A 192 3.13 1.50 -25.81
CA LEU A 192 1.68 1.54 -25.59
C LEU A 192 0.99 1.28 -26.94
N ASN A 193 0.20 0.21 -27.00
CA ASN A 193 -0.62 -0.09 -28.17
C ASN A 193 -2.05 0.39 -27.91
N LEU A 194 -2.57 1.23 -28.80
CA LEU A 194 -3.96 1.70 -28.76
C LEU A 194 -4.69 1.17 -29.99
N TYR A 195 -5.73 0.37 -29.77
CA TYR A 195 -6.58 -0.16 -30.82
C TYR A 195 -7.92 0.57 -30.79
N LEU A 196 -8.22 1.30 -31.87
CA LEU A 196 -9.50 1.99 -32.04
C LEU A 196 -10.38 1.10 -32.92
N LEU A 197 -11.40 0.50 -32.32
CA LEU A 197 -12.41 -0.27 -33.03
C LEU A 197 -13.66 0.61 -33.17
N LEU A 198 -14.09 0.84 -34.40
CA LEU A 198 -15.32 1.56 -34.71
C LEU A 198 -16.30 0.59 -35.35
N ASP A 199 -17.52 0.55 -34.82
CA ASP A 199 -18.62 -0.18 -35.44
C ASP A 199 -19.20 0.66 -36.59
N ALA A 200 -19.13 0.12 -37.80
CA ALA A 200 -19.67 0.71 -39.03
C ALA A 200 -20.73 -0.20 -39.66
N SER A 201 -21.37 -1.05 -38.85
CA SER A 201 -22.51 -1.86 -39.26
C SER A 201 -23.74 -0.98 -39.55
N GLN A 202 -24.71 -1.53 -40.28
CA GLN A 202 -25.96 -0.81 -40.62
C GLN A 202 -26.88 -0.57 -39.41
N SER A 203 -26.57 -1.15 -38.24
CA SER A 203 -27.34 -0.99 -37.01
C SER A 203 -26.93 0.21 -36.14
N VAL A 204 -25.84 0.89 -36.52
CA VAL A 204 -25.33 2.12 -35.88
C VAL A 204 -25.93 3.34 -36.57
#